data_AF-A0A7C8ZZ98-F1
#
_entry.id   AF-A0A7C8ZZ98-F1
#
_cell.length_a   1.000
_cell.length_b   1.000
_cell.length_c   1.000
_cell.angle_alpha   90.00
_cell.angle_beta   90.00
_cell.angle_gamma   90.00
#
_symmetry.space_group_name_H-M   'P 1'
#
loop_
_entity.id
_entity.type
_entity.pdbx_description
1 polymer ?
#
loop_
_entity_poly.entity_id
_entity_poly.type
_entity_poly.pdbx_seq_one_letter_code
_entity_poly.pdbx_strand_id
1 'polypeptide(L)'
;MRLLLRSIYHCCCAHKSKPLSSPLFKPPTISSYSYFSSSSVLNLAAAASTAPLPMEYRWRSRRKEKLLVVMGPTGSGKSRLSVDLGNRFPAEIINSDKIQVYKGLDITTNKITREERRGVPHHFLGEVDSSVGEYTPAQYRSRAASVISGIISRRRIPMIVGGSNSFIYALLTERFNPESDVFGALDPVSSELRYNCCFLWIDLSIPVLNEYLDKRVDDMLESGMVEELAEFYESGLIDEWEPNSGLRKAIGVPEFERYFREKKEKWEDDRVRGGAYREAVKAIKDNTCQLAKRQIEKIQRLKMGGWGLQRLDASDSFRAVLDGSKSWSDIWERQVLSPSVKIVKRFLEEE
;
A
#
# COMPACT_ATOMS: atom_id res chain seq x y z
N MET A 1 1.91 60.29 13.20
CA MET A 1 0.59 60.78 13.63
C MET A 1 -0.35 59.57 13.69
N ARG A 2 -0.77 59.16 14.91
CA ARG A 2 -1.59 57.97 15.31
C ARG A 2 -0.89 56.60 15.09
N LEU A 3 -0.37 55.83 16.06
CA LEU A 3 -0.64 55.52 17.48
C LEU A 3 -1.96 54.81 17.80
N LEU A 4 -1.85 53.53 18.20
CA LEU A 4 -2.66 52.68 19.14
C LEU A 4 -2.12 51.23 18.98
N LEU A 5 -1.26 50.61 19.80
CA LEU A 5 -1.24 50.32 21.25
C LEU A 5 -2.53 49.68 21.80
N ARG A 6 -2.46 48.36 22.07
CA ARG A 6 -2.81 47.77 23.38
C ARG A 6 -2.31 46.32 23.50
N SER A 7 -1.31 46.16 24.38
CA SER A 7 -0.97 44.96 25.15
C SER A 7 -2.08 44.64 26.16
N ILE A 8 -2.20 43.38 26.62
CA ILE A 8 -2.62 43.03 27.99
C ILE A 8 -2.43 41.52 28.32
N TYR A 9 -1.58 41.31 29.34
CA TYR A 9 -1.50 40.30 30.43
C TYR A 9 -1.14 38.81 30.26
N HIS A 10 0.07 38.51 30.75
CA HIS A 10 0.49 37.42 31.65
C HIS A 10 -0.60 36.85 32.59
N CYS A 11 -0.58 35.53 32.82
CA CYS A 11 -0.52 34.97 34.18
C CYS A 11 -0.01 33.50 34.19
N CYS A 12 1.02 33.24 34.99
CA CYS A 12 1.46 31.93 35.45
C CYS A 12 0.36 31.16 36.18
N CYS A 13 0.39 29.83 36.14
CA CYS A 13 0.32 29.01 37.35
C CYS A 13 0.86 27.61 37.12
N ALA A 14 1.74 27.20 38.03
CA ALA A 14 2.38 25.90 38.11
C ALA A 14 1.45 24.87 38.75
N HIS A 15 1.52 23.61 38.34
CA HIS A 15 1.22 22.49 39.22
C HIS A 15 2.18 21.31 38.96
N LYS A 16 3.11 21.13 39.90
CA LYS A 16 3.84 19.89 40.13
C LYS A 16 2.93 18.96 40.94
N SER A 17 2.81 17.70 40.54
CA SER A 17 2.42 16.60 41.44
C SER A 17 3.15 15.31 41.07
N LYS A 18 3.67 14.67 42.11
CA LYS A 18 4.64 13.56 42.17
C LYS A 18 4.08 12.21 41.67
N PRO A 19 4.96 11.23 41.36
CA PRO A 19 4.58 9.88 40.93
C PRO A 19 4.23 8.99 42.13
N LEU A 20 3.27 8.08 41.95
CA LEU A 20 2.97 6.97 42.86
C LEU A 20 3.45 5.63 42.26
N SER A 21 4.02 4.83 43.15
CA SER A 21 4.68 3.54 43.00
C SER A 21 3.73 2.36 42.74
N SER A 22 4.34 1.29 42.22
CA SER A 22 3.87 -0.07 41.87
C SER A 22 3.22 -0.88 43.03
N PRO A 23 2.65 -2.09 42.80
CA PRO A 23 3.42 -3.35 42.63
C PRO A 23 2.89 -4.28 41.50
N LEU A 24 3.75 -4.97 40.73
CA LEU A 24 4.22 -6.35 40.94
C LEU A 24 3.11 -7.41 41.07
N PHE A 25 2.86 -8.18 40.00
CA PHE A 25 2.47 -9.59 40.10
C PHE A 25 3.01 -10.40 38.90
N LYS A 26 3.82 -11.41 39.21
CA LYS A 26 4.35 -12.45 38.32
C LYS A 26 3.88 -13.83 38.85
N PRO A 27 3.98 -14.91 38.05
CA PRO A 27 2.98 -15.97 37.94
C PRO A 27 3.31 -17.21 38.79
N PRO A 28 2.44 -18.24 38.82
CA PRO A 28 2.86 -19.58 39.20
C PRO A 28 3.21 -20.42 37.96
N THR A 29 4.45 -20.92 37.99
CA THR A 29 4.93 -22.17 37.37
C THR A 29 4.46 -23.38 38.17
N ILE A 30 4.37 -24.57 37.53
CA ILE A 30 4.80 -25.92 38.02
C ILE A 30 4.19 -26.99 37.08
N SER A 31 5.04 -27.69 36.31
CA SER A 31 5.34 -29.15 36.39
C SER A 31 4.25 -30.06 35.81
N SER A 32 4.43 -30.73 34.68
CA SER A 32 5.32 -31.88 34.34
C SER A 32 4.87 -33.25 34.87
N TYR A 33 4.95 -34.25 33.96
CA TYR A 33 4.71 -35.70 34.08
C TYR A 33 3.23 -36.15 34.12
N SER A 34 2.77 -37.26 33.52
CA SER A 34 3.40 -38.43 32.89
C SER A 34 2.37 -39.22 32.06
N TYR A 35 2.89 -40.03 31.12
CA TYR A 35 2.22 -41.10 30.37
C TYR A 35 1.57 -42.18 31.27
N PHE A 36 0.41 -42.72 30.86
CA PHE A 36 -0.05 -44.13 31.02
C PHE A 36 -1.31 -44.30 30.13
N SER A 37 -1.24 -44.96 28.97
CA SER A 37 -1.40 -46.40 28.70
C SER A 37 -2.77 -47.02 28.99
N SER A 38 -3.40 -47.47 27.90
CA SER A 38 -4.20 -48.69 27.70
C SER A 38 -5.50 -48.96 28.48
N SER A 39 -6.58 -49.02 27.71
CA SER A 39 -7.53 -50.14 27.58
C SER A 39 -8.29 -50.61 28.82
N SER A 40 -9.62 -50.44 28.80
CA SER A 40 -10.60 -51.52 28.58
C SER A 40 -11.99 -51.18 29.15
N VAL A 41 -12.97 -51.25 28.26
CA VAL A 41 -14.41 -51.56 28.44
C VAL A 41 -14.90 -51.96 29.84
N LEU A 42 -15.98 -51.32 30.28
CA LEU A 42 -17.15 -51.99 30.86
C LEU A 42 -18.39 -51.09 30.76
N ASN A 43 -19.46 -51.68 30.20
CA ASN A 43 -20.80 -51.12 30.07
C ASN A 43 -21.45 -50.91 31.45
N LEU A 44 -22.11 -49.77 31.65
CA LEU A 44 -23.28 -49.69 32.52
C LEU A 44 -24.35 -48.83 31.84
N ALA A 45 -25.50 -49.45 31.59
CA ALA A 45 -26.68 -48.81 31.05
C ALA A 45 -27.42 -47.99 32.12
N ALA A 46 -28.29 -47.10 31.64
CA ALA A 46 -29.38 -46.39 32.32
C ALA A 46 -29.12 -44.91 32.69
N ALA A 47 -29.59 -44.02 31.83
CA ALA A 47 -30.74 -43.14 32.11
C ALA A 47 -30.86 -42.14 30.96
N ALA A 48 -31.99 -42.15 30.27
CA ALA A 48 -32.35 -41.15 29.29
C ALA A 48 -32.48 -39.79 29.99
N SER A 49 -31.43 -38.97 29.88
CA SER A 49 -31.47 -37.55 30.21
C SER A 49 -31.62 -36.77 28.91
N THR A 50 -32.75 -36.09 28.77
CA THR A 50 -33.06 -35.14 27.71
C THR A 50 -32.27 -33.84 27.90
N ALA A 51 -30.94 -33.94 27.89
CA ALA A 51 -30.08 -32.78 27.70
C ALA A 51 -29.87 -32.61 26.19
N PRO A 52 -30.15 -31.43 25.60
CA PRO A 52 -29.74 -31.19 24.23
C PRO A 52 -28.23 -31.37 24.16
N LEU A 53 -27.78 -32.27 23.28
CA LEU A 53 -26.36 -32.43 22.96
C LEU A 53 -25.78 -31.03 22.65
N PRO A 54 -24.52 -30.75 23.05
CA PRO A 54 -23.91 -29.47 22.73
C PRO A 54 -24.02 -29.29 21.22
N MET A 55 -24.68 -28.20 20.83
CA MET A 55 -24.79 -27.70 19.47
C MET A 55 -23.48 -28.01 18.76
N GLU A 56 -23.48 -29.04 17.91
CA GLU A 56 -22.37 -29.30 17.01
C GLU A 56 -22.14 -27.96 16.34
N TYR A 57 -20.96 -27.38 16.57
CA TYR A 57 -20.50 -26.23 15.83
C TYR A 57 -20.49 -26.68 14.38
N ARG A 58 -21.61 -26.48 13.69
CA ARG A 58 -21.70 -26.51 12.25
C ARG A 58 -20.67 -25.48 11.83
N TRP A 59 -19.48 -25.95 11.47
CA TRP A 59 -18.55 -25.24 10.64
C TRP A 59 -19.30 -24.98 9.34
N ARG A 60 -20.18 -23.96 9.33
CA ARG A 60 -20.50 -23.25 8.12
C ARG A 60 -19.14 -22.76 7.67
N SER A 61 -18.57 -23.45 6.68
CA SER A 61 -17.51 -22.91 5.85
C SER A 61 -17.97 -21.51 5.48
N ARG A 62 -17.44 -20.49 6.19
CA ARG A 62 -17.80 -19.11 5.93
C ARG A 62 -17.25 -18.85 4.55
N ARG A 63 -18.13 -18.71 3.56
CA ARG A 63 -17.73 -18.35 2.20
C ARG A 63 -16.89 -17.08 2.30
N LYS A 64 -15.61 -17.16 1.93
CA LYS A 64 -14.69 -16.02 1.99
C LYS A 64 -15.24 -14.91 1.09
N GLU A 65 -15.17 -13.68 1.57
CA GLU A 65 -15.64 -12.52 0.82
C GLU A 65 -14.78 -12.32 -0.43
N LYS A 66 -15.41 -11.87 -1.52
CA LYS A 66 -14.72 -11.67 -2.80
C LYS A 66 -13.96 -10.34 -2.80
N LEU A 67 -12.72 -10.36 -3.25
CA LEU A 67 -11.83 -9.20 -3.31
C LEU A 67 -11.09 -9.17 -4.65
N LEU A 68 -11.10 -8.03 -5.33
CA LEU A 68 -10.28 -7.81 -6.52
C LEU A 68 -8.93 -7.22 -6.11
N VAL A 69 -7.85 -7.65 -6.76
CA VAL A 69 -6.50 -7.17 -6.47
C VAL A 69 -5.78 -6.86 -7.79
N VAL A 70 -5.45 -5.59 -8.01
CA VAL A 70 -4.72 -5.12 -9.19
C VAL A 70 -3.26 -4.86 -8.80
N MET A 71 -2.37 -5.71 -9.32
CA MET A 71 -0.93 -5.73 -9.02
C MET A 71 -0.10 -5.37 -10.26
N GLY A 72 1.16 -5.00 -10.04
CA GLY A 72 2.10 -4.62 -11.09
C GLY A 72 3.13 -3.60 -10.60
N PRO A 73 4.26 -3.43 -11.31
CA PRO A 73 5.28 -2.45 -10.94
C PRO A 73 4.77 -1.01 -11.06
N THR A 74 5.45 -0.06 -10.41
CA THR A 74 5.20 1.38 -10.60
C THR A 74 5.22 1.72 -12.09
N GLY A 75 4.37 2.63 -12.53
CA GLY A 75 4.23 2.99 -13.94
C GLY A 75 3.44 2.01 -14.82
N SER A 76 3.02 0.83 -14.33
CA SER A 76 2.34 -0.17 -15.19
C SER A 76 0.88 0.12 -15.56
N GLY A 77 0.31 1.25 -15.14
CA GLY A 77 -1.10 1.58 -15.44
C GLY A 77 -2.15 0.95 -14.50
N LYS A 78 -1.77 0.53 -13.28
CA LYS A 78 -2.71 -0.04 -12.28
C LYS A 78 -3.91 0.87 -11.99
N SER A 79 -3.65 2.15 -11.70
CA SER A 79 -4.71 3.12 -11.35
C SER A 79 -5.70 3.29 -12.51
N ARG A 80 -5.18 3.36 -13.74
CA ARG A 80 -5.99 3.39 -14.95
C ARG A 80 -6.91 2.18 -15.06
N LEU A 81 -6.37 0.96 -14.94
CA LEU A 81 -7.17 -0.26 -15.01
C LEU A 81 -8.24 -0.28 -13.91
N SER A 82 -7.89 0.16 -12.70
CA SER A 82 -8.83 0.16 -11.58
C SER A 82 -10.01 1.10 -11.78
N VAL A 83 -9.79 2.29 -12.36
CA VAL A 83 -10.87 3.23 -12.69
C VAL A 83 -11.70 2.70 -13.86
N ASP A 84 -11.07 2.14 -14.89
CA ASP A 84 -11.79 1.55 -16.02
C ASP A 84 -12.69 0.38 -15.57
N LEU A 85 -12.23 -0.44 -14.63
CA LEU A 85 -13.03 -1.49 -13.99
C LEU A 85 -14.09 -0.91 -13.04
N GLY A 86 -13.78 0.12 -12.26
CA GLY A 86 -14.72 0.80 -11.35
C GLY A 86 -15.88 1.49 -12.06
N ASN A 87 -15.75 1.77 -13.35
CA ASN A 87 -16.84 2.24 -14.20
C ASN A 87 -17.69 1.10 -14.79
N ARG A 88 -17.18 -0.13 -14.82
CA ARG A 88 -17.88 -1.31 -15.35
C ARG A 88 -18.51 -2.17 -14.24
N PHE A 89 -18.00 -2.07 -13.04
CA PHE A 89 -18.45 -2.81 -11.85
C PHE A 89 -18.66 -1.84 -10.69
N PRO A 90 -19.61 -2.08 -9.77
CA PRO A 90 -19.84 -1.23 -8.60
C PRO A 90 -18.73 -1.42 -7.56
N ALA A 91 -17.52 -1.01 -7.90
CA ALA A 91 -16.32 -1.19 -7.09
C ALA A 91 -15.98 0.08 -6.29
N GLU A 92 -15.18 -0.11 -5.24
CA GLU A 92 -14.49 0.97 -4.53
C GLU A 92 -13.01 0.58 -4.40
N ILE A 93 -12.11 1.54 -4.64
CA ILE A 93 -10.66 1.29 -4.68
C ILE A 93 -10.06 1.51 -3.30
N ILE A 94 -9.20 0.58 -2.87
CA ILE A 94 -8.40 0.66 -1.67
C ILE A 94 -6.93 0.75 -2.11
N ASN A 95 -6.32 1.92 -1.94
CA ASN A 95 -4.92 2.11 -2.27
C ASN A 95 -4.01 1.26 -1.37
N SER A 96 -3.11 0.50 -1.98
CA SER A 96 -2.09 -0.31 -1.31
C SER A 96 -0.67 0.14 -1.66
N ASP A 97 -0.48 1.38 -2.10
CA ASP A 97 0.84 2.01 -2.16
C ASP A 97 1.14 2.73 -0.84
N LYS A 98 2.20 2.27 -0.15
CA LYS A 98 2.58 2.72 1.19
C LYS A 98 3.01 4.18 1.25
N ILE A 99 3.36 4.80 0.13
CA ILE A 99 3.73 6.21 0.07
C ILE A 99 2.49 7.06 -0.25
N GLN A 100 1.60 6.56 -1.11
CA GLN A 100 0.37 7.29 -1.47
C GLN A 100 -0.66 7.38 -0.35
N VAL A 101 -0.49 6.64 0.76
CA VAL A 101 -1.35 6.78 1.95
C VAL A 101 -1.22 8.16 2.61
N TYR A 102 -0.06 8.81 2.48
CA TYR A 102 0.20 10.10 3.13
C TYR A 102 -0.35 11.28 2.35
N LYS A 103 -0.78 12.31 3.09
CA LYS A 103 -1.14 13.63 2.56
C LYS A 103 0.08 14.34 1.97
N GLY A 104 -0.15 15.14 0.93
CA GLY A 104 0.89 15.94 0.26
C GLY A 104 1.78 15.11 -0.66
N LEU A 105 2.70 15.79 -1.34
CA LEU A 105 3.56 15.21 -2.37
C LEU A 105 2.77 14.46 -3.46
N ASP A 106 1.65 15.01 -3.92
CA ASP A 106 0.74 14.32 -4.84
C ASP A 106 1.38 14.05 -6.21
N ILE A 107 2.20 14.98 -6.71
CA ILE A 107 2.96 14.82 -7.96
C ILE A 107 4.07 13.79 -7.74
N THR A 108 4.94 14.02 -6.76
CA THR A 108 6.11 13.19 -6.41
C THR A 108 5.70 11.73 -6.14
N THR A 109 4.57 11.52 -5.47
CA THR A 109 4.05 10.18 -5.14
C THR A 109 3.12 9.62 -6.20
N ASN A 110 2.93 10.35 -7.31
CA ASN A 110 2.17 9.95 -8.50
C ASN A 110 0.73 9.53 -8.13
N LYS A 111 0.05 10.29 -7.26
CA LYS A 111 -1.34 10.02 -6.90
C LYS A 111 -2.25 10.32 -8.09
N ILE A 112 -3.25 9.47 -8.29
CA ILE A 112 -4.28 9.72 -9.29
C ILE A 112 -5.11 10.95 -8.91
N THR A 113 -5.25 11.90 -9.84
CA THR A 113 -5.99 13.15 -9.66
C THR A 113 -7.48 12.90 -9.48
N ARG A 114 -8.25 13.86 -8.96
CA ARG A 114 -9.70 13.67 -8.75
C ARG A 114 -10.44 13.47 -10.08
N GLU A 115 -9.98 14.15 -11.12
CA GLU A 115 -10.49 14.11 -12.48
C GLU A 115 -10.28 12.72 -13.10
N GLU A 116 -9.07 12.18 -12.97
CA GLU A 116 -8.73 10.84 -13.47
C GLU A 116 -9.46 9.71 -12.72
N ARG A 117 -9.89 9.94 -11.48
CA ARG A 117 -10.71 8.96 -10.72
C ARG A 117 -12.09 8.76 -11.33
N ARG A 118 -12.59 9.70 -12.13
CA ARG A 118 -13.92 9.66 -12.78
C ARG A 118 -15.05 9.30 -11.81
N GLY A 119 -14.99 9.81 -10.58
CA GLY A 119 -15.99 9.56 -9.54
C GLY A 119 -15.92 8.20 -8.83
N VAL A 120 -14.95 7.33 -9.16
CA VAL A 120 -14.75 6.06 -8.44
C VAL A 120 -14.22 6.35 -7.03
N PRO A 121 -14.87 5.86 -5.95
CA PRO A 121 -14.40 6.08 -4.58
C PRO A 121 -13.02 5.46 -4.33
N HIS A 122 -12.16 6.19 -3.63
CA HIS A 122 -10.82 5.76 -3.23
C HIS A 122 -10.67 5.87 -1.72
N HIS A 123 -10.07 4.86 -1.11
CA HIS A 123 -9.67 4.79 0.30
C HIS A 123 -8.15 4.67 0.40
N PHE A 124 -7.57 5.13 1.51
CA PHE A 124 -6.12 5.15 1.78
C PHE A 124 -5.30 5.95 0.76
N LEU A 125 -5.88 7.00 0.17
CA LEU A 125 -5.19 7.84 -0.82
C LEU A 125 -5.10 9.28 -0.30
N GLY A 126 -3.96 9.65 0.28
CA GLY A 126 -3.76 10.97 0.88
C GLY A 126 -4.54 11.19 2.18
N GLU A 127 -4.65 10.18 3.04
CA GLU A 127 -5.46 10.23 4.27
C GLU A 127 -4.62 10.31 5.54
N VAL A 128 -3.41 9.75 5.52
CA VAL A 128 -2.51 9.66 6.66
C VAL A 128 -1.70 10.95 6.75
N ASP A 129 -1.67 11.57 7.93
CA ASP A 129 -0.78 12.70 8.16
C ASP A 129 0.67 12.21 8.20
N SER A 130 1.60 12.95 7.60
CA SER A 130 3.01 12.56 7.66
C SER A 130 3.53 12.59 9.12
N SER A 131 2.89 13.37 10.00
CA SER A 131 3.26 13.52 11.42
C SER A 131 3.13 12.30 12.30
N VAL A 132 2.46 11.26 11.82
CA VAL A 132 2.30 10.01 12.58
C VAL A 132 3.45 9.03 12.38
N GLY A 133 4.44 9.38 11.56
CA GLY A 133 5.58 8.52 11.24
C GLY A 133 5.23 7.39 10.26
N GLU A 134 5.92 6.26 10.38
CA GLU A 134 5.73 5.12 9.46
C GLU A 134 4.36 4.45 9.64
N TYR A 135 3.58 4.44 8.57
CA TYR A 135 2.37 3.66 8.44
C TYR A 135 2.69 2.19 8.14
N THR A 136 2.52 1.32 9.14
CA THR A 136 3.00 -0.07 9.11
C THR A 136 2.04 -1.02 8.37
N PRO A 137 2.53 -2.18 7.86
CA PRO A 137 1.67 -3.20 7.27
C PRO A 137 0.61 -3.74 8.25
N ALA A 138 0.91 -3.80 9.55
CA ALA A 138 -0.05 -4.21 10.59
C ALA A 138 -1.20 -3.20 10.74
N GLN A 139 -0.88 -1.91 10.76
CA GLN A 139 -1.89 -0.83 10.77
C GLN A 139 -2.74 -0.87 9.49
N TYR A 140 -2.10 -1.02 8.33
CA TYR A 140 -2.79 -1.19 7.06
C TYR A 140 -3.74 -2.40 7.07
N ARG A 141 -3.27 -3.59 7.48
CA ARG A 141 -4.07 -4.81 7.58
C ARG A 141 -5.34 -4.61 8.41
N SER A 142 -5.21 -3.96 9.56
CA SER A 142 -6.32 -3.71 10.48
C SER A 142 -7.35 -2.75 9.88
N ARG A 143 -6.90 -1.55 9.47
CA ARG A 143 -7.81 -0.53 8.93
C ARG A 143 -8.42 -0.93 7.60
N ALA A 144 -7.65 -1.54 6.70
CA ALA A 144 -8.16 -1.96 5.39
C ALA A 144 -9.22 -3.07 5.52
N ALA A 145 -9.12 -3.95 6.53
CA ALA A 145 -10.16 -4.93 6.81
C ALA A 145 -11.50 -4.26 7.17
N SER A 146 -11.48 -3.21 8.01
CA SER A 146 -12.69 -2.44 8.33
C SER A 146 -13.28 -1.75 7.10
N VAL A 147 -12.44 -1.18 6.24
CA VAL A 147 -12.88 -0.55 4.98
C VAL A 147 -13.49 -1.58 4.03
N ILE A 148 -12.88 -2.77 3.89
CA ILE A 148 -13.42 -3.88 3.11
C ILE A 148 -14.82 -4.27 3.60
N SER A 149 -15.00 -4.48 4.91
CA SER A 149 -16.32 -4.79 5.48
C SER A 149 -17.34 -3.69 5.20
N GLY A 150 -16.93 -2.42 5.27
CA GLY A 150 -17.77 -1.27 4.91
C GLY A 150 -18.22 -1.30 3.44
N ILE A 151 -17.29 -1.54 2.51
CA ILE A 151 -17.59 -1.61 1.07
C ILE A 151 -18.55 -2.76 0.78
N ILE A 152 -18.29 -3.94 1.36
CA ILE A 152 -19.14 -5.12 1.20
C ILE A 152 -20.55 -4.87 1.76
N SER A 153 -20.68 -4.19 2.90
CA SER A 153 -21.98 -3.85 3.48
C SER A 153 -22.83 -2.96 2.56
N ARG A 154 -22.18 -2.13 1.72
CA ARG A 154 -22.81 -1.32 0.67
C ARG A 154 -23.08 -2.09 -0.62
N ARG A 155 -22.86 -3.42 -0.64
CA ARG A 155 -22.96 -4.32 -1.81
C ARG A 155 -22.05 -3.89 -2.97
N ARG A 156 -20.89 -3.34 -2.63
CA ARG A 156 -19.86 -2.95 -3.61
C ARG A 156 -18.67 -3.90 -3.55
N ILE A 157 -17.87 -3.89 -4.61
CA ILE A 157 -16.72 -4.78 -4.75
C ILE A 157 -15.47 -4.05 -4.24
N PRO A 158 -14.83 -4.52 -3.16
CA PRO A 158 -13.55 -3.96 -2.74
C PRO A 158 -12.48 -4.32 -3.76
N MET A 159 -11.69 -3.33 -4.18
CA MET A 159 -10.61 -3.49 -5.16
C MET A 159 -9.31 -2.92 -4.59
N ILE A 160 -8.36 -3.80 -4.27
CA ILE A 160 -7.02 -3.40 -3.81
C ILE A 160 -6.17 -3.00 -5.01
N VAL A 161 -5.54 -1.83 -4.97
CA VAL A 161 -4.73 -1.30 -6.08
C VAL A 161 -3.47 -0.66 -5.53
N GLY A 162 -2.29 -1.13 -5.95
CA GLY A 162 -1.04 -0.48 -5.54
C GLY A 162 0.21 -1.34 -5.76
N GLY A 163 1.37 -0.74 -5.52
CA GLY A 163 2.68 -1.37 -5.76
C GLY A 163 3.39 -1.89 -4.50
N SER A 164 2.84 -1.67 -3.30
CA SER A 164 3.49 -2.16 -2.07
C SER A 164 3.04 -3.57 -1.73
N ASN A 165 3.80 -4.54 -2.26
CA ASN A 165 3.54 -5.97 -2.03
C ASN A 165 3.52 -6.36 -0.54
N SER A 166 4.19 -5.62 0.34
CA SER A 166 4.12 -5.81 1.80
C SER A 166 2.73 -5.51 2.36
N PHE A 167 2.05 -4.46 1.89
CA PHE A 167 0.68 -4.14 2.31
C PHE A 167 -0.32 -5.15 1.75
N ILE A 168 -0.15 -5.55 0.49
CA ILE A 168 -0.98 -6.58 -0.14
C ILE A 168 -0.83 -7.90 0.62
N TYR A 169 0.40 -8.36 0.86
CA TYR A 169 0.66 -9.59 1.60
C TYR A 169 0.09 -9.52 3.02
N ALA A 170 0.41 -8.44 3.76
CA ALA A 170 -0.08 -8.25 5.11
C ALA A 170 -1.60 -8.19 5.18
N LEU A 171 -2.30 -7.66 4.17
CA LEU A 171 -3.76 -7.63 4.15
C LEU A 171 -4.35 -9.02 3.86
N LEU A 172 -3.80 -9.73 2.88
CA LEU A 172 -4.47 -10.89 2.26
C LEU A 172 -4.14 -12.22 2.94
N THR A 173 -2.96 -12.41 3.52
CA THR A 173 -2.60 -13.69 4.15
C THR A 173 -3.49 -14.00 5.36
N GLU A 174 -3.88 -15.26 5.55
CA GLU A 174 -4.69 -15.70 6.69
C GLU A 174 -4.04 -15.30 8.01
N ARG A 175 -2.76 -15.63 8.18
CA ARG A 175 -1.95 -15.32 9.37
C ARG A 175 -0.80 -14.40 9.00
N PHE A 176 -0.78 -13.20 9.56
CA PHE A 176 0.26 -12.22 9.32
C PHE A 176 1.16 -12.08 10.56
N ASN A 177 2.47 -12.25 10.38
CA ASN A 177 3.48 -11.97 11.38
C ASN A 177 4.22 -10.66 11.01
N PRO A 178 4.08 -9.58 11.79
CA PRO A 178 4.77 -8.31 11.54
C PRO A 178 6.31 -8.42 11.54
N GLU A 179 6.86 -9.40 12.25
CA GLU A 179 8.32 -9.60 12.39
C GLU A 179 8.93 -10.40 11.23
N SER A 180 8.10 -11.00 10.35
CA SER A 180 8.59 -11.78 9.21
C SER A 180 8.72 -10.89 7.97
N ASP A 181 9.91 -10.87 7.38
CA ASP A 181 10.14 -10.25 6.08
C ASP A 181 10.06 -11.30 4.96
N VAL A 182 8.84 -11.59 4.50
CA VAL A 182 8.58 -12.57 3.43
C VAL A 182 9.23 -12.18 2.09
N PHE A 183 9.65 -10.93 1.93
CA PHE A 183 10.30 -10.44 0.71
C PHE A 183 11.82 -10.26 0.83
N GLY A 184 12.38 -10.32 2.04
CA GLY A 184 13.82 -10.26 2.30
C GLY A 184 14.41 -11.54 2.91
N ALA A 185 13.58 -12.41 3.51
CA ALA A 185 13.98 -13.68 4.10
C ALA A 185 13.70 -14.88 3.16
N LEU A 186 14.23 -16.04 3.52
CA LEU A 186 13.90 -17.34 2.89
C LEU A 186 12.51 -17.85 3.31
N ASP A 187 11.75 -17.08 4.09
CA ASP A 187 10.42 -17.45 4.56
C ASP A 187 9.48 -17.77 3.39
N PRO A 188 8.74 -18.89 3.45
CA PRO A 188 7.79 -19.24 2.41
C PRO A 188 6.62 -18.25 2.38
N VAL A 189 6.21 -17.86 1.18
CA VAL A 189 4.97 -17.10 0.98
C VAL A 189 3.79 -18.00 1.32
N SER A 190 2.92 -17.56 2.22
CA SER A 190 1.68 -18.27 2.52
C SER A 190 0.71 -18.22 1.33
N SER A 191 0.20 -19.40 0.95
CA SER A 191 -0.87 -19.55 -0.05
C SER A 191 -2.27 -19.39 0.54
N GLU A 192 -2.40 -19.40 1.88
CA GLU A 192 -3.68 -19.24 2.56
C GLU A 192 -4.09 -17.76 2.64
N LEU A 193 -5.23 -17.43 2.02
CA LEU A 193 -5.75 -16.07 1.93
C LEU A 193 -7.02 -15.90 2.76
N ARG A 194 -7.19 -14.76 3.44
CA ARG A 194 -8.39 -14.40 4.21
C ARG A 194 -9.64 -14.24 3.36
N TYR A 195 -9.45 -13.82 2.12
CA TYR A 195 -10.50 -13.46 1.17
C TYR A 195 -10.41 -14.37 -0.04
N ASN A 196 -11.53 -14.53 -0.75
CA ASN A 196 -11.52 -15.12 -2.08
C ASN A 196 -11.02 -14.05 -3.05
N CYS A 197 -9.79 -14.18 -3.54
CA CYS A 197 -9.11 -13.12 -4.26
C CYS A 197 -9.04 -13.40 -5.77
N CYS A 198 -9.37 -12.39 -6.58
CA CYS A 198 -9.06 -12.37 -8.00
C CYS A 198 -7.88 -11.43 -8.25
N PHE A 199 -6.75 -12.00 -8.68
CA PHE A 199 -5.53 -11.25 -8.92
C PHE A 199 -5.37 -10.91 -10.39
N LEU A 200 -5.38 -9.62 -10.71
CA LEU A 200 -5.00 -9.08 -12.01
C LEU A 200 -3.57 -8.53 -11.89
N TRP A 201 -2.63 -9.08 -12.63
CA TRP A 201 -1.25 -8.63 -12.65
C TRP A 201 -0.94 -7.97 -14.00
N ILE A 202 -0.77 -6.65 -14.00
CA ILE A 202 -0.31 -5.92 -15.18
C ILE A 202 1.21 -6.02 -15.27
N ASP A 203 1.68 -6.61 -16.37
CA ASP A 203 3.09 -6.87 -16.66
C ASP A 203 3.53 -6.07 -17.89
N LEU A 204 4.80 -5.65 -17.88
CA LEU A 204 5.43 -4.96 -19.00
C LEU A 204 6.84 -5.51 -19.17
N SER A 205 7.31 -5.58 -20.41
CA SER A 205 8.72 -5.86 -20.68
C SER A 205 9.61 -4.79 -20.03
N ILE A 206 10.70 -5.22 -19.39
CA ILE A 206 11.61 -4.32 -18.66
C ILE A 206 12.12 -3.14 -19.52
N PRO A 207 12.49 -3.31 -20.81
CA PRO A 207 12.95 -2.18 -21.63
C PRO A 207 11.89 -1.09 -21.77
N VAL A 208 10.66 -1.47 -22.13
CA VAL A 208 9.53 -0.55 -22.30
C VAL A 208 9.17 0.12 -20.97
N LEU A 209 9.20 -0.65 -19.87
CA LEU A 209 8.90 -0.10 -18.56
C LEU A 209 9.93 0.95 -18.13
N ASN A 210 11.23 0.68 -18.29
CA ASN A 210 12.26 1.65 -17.91
C ASN A 210 12.17 2.93 -18.74
N GLU A 211 12.00 2.81 -20.06
CA GLU A 211 11.85 3.96 -20.95
C GLU A 211 10.61 4.82 -20.59
N TYR A 212 9.48 4.16 -20.29
CA TYR A 212 8.29 4.85 -19.82
C TYR A 212 8.49 5.51 -18.46
N LEU A 213 9.20 4.87 -17.53
CA LEU A 213 9.48 5.45 -16.22
C LEU A 213 10.38 6.68 -16.32
N ASP A 214 11.38 6.66 -17.21
CA ASP A 214 12.23 7.81 -17.47
C ASP A 214 11.43 8.99 -18.00
N LYS A 215 10.60 8.76 -19.03
CA LYS A 215 9.69 9.79 -19.56
C LYS A 215 8.74 10.30 -18.49
N ARG A 216 8.18 9.41 -17.67
CA ARG A 216 7.24 9.79 -16.61
C ARG A 216 7.89 10.70 -15.57
N VAL A 217 9.15 10.47 -15.22
CA VAL A 217 9.88 11.38 -14.33
C VAL A 217 10.04 12.75 -14.96
N ASP A 218 10.31 12.83 -16.27
CA ASP A 218 10.34 14.11 -16.98
C ASP A 218 8.97 14.81 -16.94
N ASP A 219 7.88 14.09 -17.20
CA ASP A 219 6.52 14.61 -17.12
C ASP A 219 6.17 15.10 -15.69
N MET A 220 6.67 14.42 -14.64
CA MET A 220 6.50 14.84 -13.24
C MET A 220 7.23 16.15 -12.96
N LEU A 221 8.47 16.30 -13.44
CA LEU A 221 9.25 17.53 -13.30
C LEU A 221 8.56 18.70 -14.01
N GLU A 222 8.06 18.49 -15.23
CA GLU A 222 7.28 19.48 -15.99
C GLU A 222 5.97 19.86 -15.30
N SER A 223 5.38 18.94 -14.53
CA SER A 223 4.14 19.16 -13.79
C SER A 223 4.30 19.88 -12.45
N GLY A 224 5.53 20.23 -12.06
CA GLY A 224 5.81 21.00 -10.84
C GLY A 224 6.32 20.18 -9.65
N MET A 225 6.93 19.01 -9.90
CA MET A 225 7.50 18.17 -8.84
C MET A 225 8.57 18.91 -8.01
N VAL A 226 9.36 19.79 -8.64
CA VAL A 226 10.46 20.48 -7.97
C VAL A 226 9.93 21.52 -6.97
N GLU A 227 8.89 22.24 -7.36
CA GLU A 227 8.17 23.21 -6.54
C GLU A 227 7.50 22.51 -5.34
N GLU A 228 6.83 21.38 -5.60
CA GLU A 228 6.21 20.56 -4.56
C GLU A 228 7.24 20.05 -3.54
N LEU A 229 8.42 19.62 -4.02
CA LEU A 229 9.51 19.23 -3.12
C LEU A 229 10.07 20.44 -2.37
N ALA A 230 10.26 21.59 -3.02
CA ALA A 230 10.76 22.79 -2.36
C ALA A 230 9.87 23.19 -1.17
N GLU A 231 8.54 23.21 -1.36
CA GLU A 231 7.57 23.47 -0.29
C GLU A 231 7.68 22.44 0.84
N PHE A 232 7.85 21.16 0.49
CA PHE A 232 8.05 20.10 1.46
C PHE A 232 9.33 20.31 2.30
N TYR A 233 10.43 20.75 1.68
CA TYR A 233 11.69 21.05 2.37
C TYR A 233 11.61 22.30 3.25
N GLU A 234 10.91 23.35 2.80
CA GLU A 234 10.74 24.59 3.54
C GLU A 234 9.84 24.46 4.77
N SER A 235 8.91 23.50 4.77
CA SER A 235 7.95 23.28 5.85
C SER A 235 8.56 22.93 7.22
N GLY A 236 9.87 22.69 7.31
CA GLY A 236 10.56 22.35 8.57
C GLY A 236 10.24 20.95 9.11
N LEU A 237 9.35 20.20 8.44
CA LEU A 237 9.02 18.80 8.72
C LEU A 237 10.21 17.85 8.53
N ILE A 238 11.41 18.36 8.25
CA ILE A 238 12.65 17.61 8.00
C ILE A 238 13.52 17.48 9.26
N ASP A 239 13.44 18.42 10.22
CA ASP A 239 14.35 18.43 11.37
C ASP A 239 13.83 17.64 12.59
N GLU A 240 12.52 17.37 12.69
CA GLU A 240 11.94 16.76 13.89
C GLU A 240 11.88 15.22 13.90
N TRP A 241 11.97 14.53 12.75
CA TRP A 241 11.74 13.08 12.67
C TRP A 241 12.93 12.28 12.16
N GLU A 242 12.91 10.98 12.48
CA GLU A 242 13.88 10.00 12.03
C GLU A 242 14.08 10.07 10.50
N PRO A 243 15.34 10.20 10.04
CA PRO A 243 15.68 10.09 8.62
C PRO A 243 15.08 8.81 8.03
N ASN A 244 14.57 8.88 6.80
CA ASN A 244 14.00 7.74 6.08
C ASN A 244 12.81 7.06 6.79
N SER A 245 11.86 7.82 7.32
CA SER A 245 10.58 7.31 7.83
C SER A 245 9.39 7.91 7.10
N GLY A 246 8.32 7.13 6.95
CA GLY A 246 7.04 7.55 6.38
C GLY A 246 7.15 8.15 4.98
N LEU A 247 6.55 9.32 4.79
CA LEU A 247 6.52 10.03 3.50
C LEU A 247 7.91 10.42 2.98
N ARG A 248 8.90 10.61 3.85
CA ARG A 248 10.27 10.96 3.43
C ARG A 248 10.96 9.85 2.63
N LYS A 249 10.42 8.62 2.63
CA LYS A 249 10.89 7.51 1.79
C LYS A 249 10.46 7.64 0.33
N ALA A 250 9.64 8.63 -0.04
CA ALA A 250 9.21 8.84 -1.41
C ALA A 250 10.43 9.12 -2.31
N ILE A 251 10.57 8.37 -3.40
CA ILE A 251 11.56 8.66 -4.44
C ILE A 251 11.29 10.07 -4.96
N GLY A 252 12.33 10.89 -4.99
CA GLY A 252 12.27 12.33 -5.22
C GLY A 252 12.76 13.10 -4.01
N VAL A 253 12.34 12.70 -2.80
CA VAL A 253 12.73 13.38 -1.56
C VAL A 253 14.23 13.21 -1.29
N PRO A 254 14.76 12.02 -0.97
CA PRO A 254 16.17 11.89 -0.61
C PRO A 254 17.11 12.29 -1.76
N GLU A 255 16.71 12.11 -3.02
CA GLU A 255 17.51 12.49 -4.18
C GLU A 255 17.70 14.00 -4.31
N PHE A 256 16.70 14.81 -3.96
CA PHE A 256 16.80 16.27 -3.98
C PHE A 256 17.28 16.88 -2.65
N GLU A 257 17.54 16.07 -1.62
CA GLU A 257 17.98 16.56 -0.30
C GLU A 257 19.23 17.45 -0.40
N ARG A 258 20.22 17.01 -1.18
CA ARG A 258 21.45 17.80 -1.43
C ARG A 258 21.14 19.12 -2.13
N TYR A 259 20.29 19.07 -3.15
CA TYR A 259 19.91 20.23 -3.96
C TYR A 259 19.22 21.32 -3.12
N PHE A 260 18.35 20.94 -2.18
CA PHE A 260 17.63 21.90 -1.34
C PHE A 260 18.40 22.34 -0.08
N ARG A 261 19.22 21.46 0.51
CA ARG A 261 19.97 21.78 1.75
C ARG A 261 21.13 22.75 1.52
N GLU A 262 21.71 22.74 0.33
CA GLU A 262 22.72 23.74 -0.06
C GLU A 262 22.02 25.09 -0.28
N LYS A 263 22.17 26.02 0.68
CA LYS A 263 21.55 27.37 0.63
C LYS A 263 21.83 28.07 -0.71
N LYS A 264 20.85 28.80 -1.24
CA LYS A 264 20.98 29.62 -2.46
C LYS A 264 22.24 30.50 -2.48
N GLU A 265 22.62 31.04 -1.33
CA GLU A 265 23.80 31.90 -1.10
C GLU A 265 25.15 31.16 -1.09
N LYS A 266 25.14 29.83 -0.93
CA LYS A 266 26.32 28.95 -0.96
C LYS A 266 26.62 28.38 -2.34
N TRP A 267 25.72 28.55 -3.31
CA TRP A 267 26.03 28.18 -4.68
C TRP A 267 26.95 29.24 -5.26
N GLU A 268 28.25 28.98 -5.18
CA GLU A 268 29.30 29.85 -5.73
C GLU A 268 29.17 30.00 -7.27
N ASP A 269 28.50 29.06 -7.94
CA ASP A 269 28.34 29.00 -9.40
C ASP A 269 27.01 28.31 -9.80
N ASP A 270 26.25 28.93 -10.73
CA ASP A 270 25.04 28.36 -11.33
C ASP A 270 25.29 26.99 -12.01
N ARG A 271 26.51 26.73 -12.47
CA ARG A 271 26.89 25.41 -13.03
C ARG A 271 26.86 24.31 -11.99
N VAL A 272 27.27 24.60 -10.76
CA VAL A 272 27.28 23.64 -9.64
C VAL A 272 25.84 23.31 -9.24
N ARG A 273 24.95 24.31 -9.20
CA ARG A 273 23.51 24.12 -8.96
C ARG A 273 22.85 23.28 -10.05
N GLY A 274 23.17 23.58 -11.32
CA GLY A 274 22.71 22.77 -12.45
C GLY A 274 23.25 21.34 -12.40
N GLY A 275 24.46 21.13 -11.88
CA GLY A 275 25.06 19.81 -11.66
C GLY A 275 24.27 18.97 -10.65
N ALA A 276 24.01 19.53 -9.47
CA ALA A 276 23.25 18.85 -8.42
C ALA A 276 21.82 18.52 -8.86
N TYR A 277 21.16 19.43 -9.60
CA TYR A 277 19.85 19.16 -10.19
C TYR A 277 19.87 17.94 -11.12
N ARG A 278 20.83 17.90 -12.06
CA ARG A 278 20.95 16.78 -13.01
C ARG A 278 21.28 15.46 -12.31
N GLU A 279 22.11 15.51 -11.27
CA GLU A 279 22.43 14.34 -10.44
C GLU A 279 21.18 13.81 -9.73
N ALA A 280 20.38 14.68 -9.11
CA ALA A 280 19.13 14.32 -8.44
C ALA A 280 18.12 13.70 -9.43
N VAL A 281 17.90 14.32 -10.59
CA VAL A 281 16.99 13.79 -11.62
C VAL A 281 17.44 12.42 -12.11
N LYS A 282 18.75 12.24 -12.37
CA LYS A 282 19.29 10.94 -12.75
C LYS A 282 19.06 9.89 -11.66
N ALA A 283 19.30 10.24 -10.39
CA ALA A 283 19.09 9.34 -9.26
C ALA A 283 17.62 8.92 -9.13
N ILE A 284 16.66 9.84 -9.36
CA ILE A 284 15.22 9.53 -9.34
C ILE A 284 14.86 8.50 -10.41
N LYS A 285 15.34 8.70 -11.65
CA LYS A 285 15.13 7.76 -12.76
C LYS A 285 15.68 6.38 -12.44
N ASP A 286 16.94 6.33 -11.99
CA ASP A 286 17.63 5.09 -11.62
C ASP A 286 16.87 4.35 -10.48
N ASN A 287 16.53 5.06 -9.40
CA ASN A 287 15.85 4.50 -8.23
C ASN A 287 14.42 4.04 -8.57
N THR A 288 13.72 4.75 -9.45
CA THR A 288 12.38 4.36 -9.94
C THR A 288 12.44 3.07 -10.74
N CYS A 289 13.42 2.93 -11.64
CA CYS A 289 13.64 1.69 -12.39
C CYS A 289 14.03 0.51 -11.46
N GLN A 290 14.89 0.75 -10.46
CA GLN A 290 15.22 -0.28 -9.47
C GLN A 290 14.01 -0.68 -8.62
N LEU A 291 13.16 0.27 -8.23
CA LEU A 291 11.91 -0.01 -7.53
C LEU A 291 11.00 -0.91 -8.36
N ALA A 292 10.83 -0.60 -9.65
CA ALA A 292 10.02 -1.40 -10.56
C ALA A 292 10.54 -2.84 -10.67
N LYS A 293 11.85 -3.02 -10.85
CA LYS A 293 12.50 -4.36 -10.87
C LYS A 293 12.24 -5.15 -9.58
N ARG A 294 12.49 -4.53 -8.42
CA ARG A 294 12.22 -5.15 -7.11
C ARG A 294 10.74 -5.50 -6.92
N GLN A 295 9.82 -4.70 -7.45
CA GLN A 295 8.39 -5.01 -7.39
C GLN A 295 8.03 -6.24 -8.23
N ILE A 296 8.61 -6.37 -9.44
CA ILE A 296 8.41 -7.53 -10.31
C ILE A 296 8.93 -8.80 -9.63
N GLU A 297 10.14 -8.77 -9.06
CA GLU A 297 10.71 -9.91 -8.31
C GLU A 297 9.79 -10.34 -7.16
N LYS A 298 9.25 -9.38 -6.39
CA LYS A 298 8.30 -9.66 -5.30
C LYS A 298 6.98 -10.25 -5.82
N ILE A 299 6.45 -9.76 -6.94
CA ILE A 299 5.24 -10.33 -7.56
C ILE A 299 5.49 -11.77 -8.04
N GLN A 300 6.65 -12.03 -8.65
CA GLN A 300 7.04 -13.37 -9.06
C GLN A 300 7.16 -14.31 -7.87
N ARG A 301 7.72 -13.84 -6.74
CA ARG A 301 7.77 -14.60 -5.49
C ARG A 301 6.37 -14.96 -4.98
N LEU A 302 5.40 -14.03 -5.02
CA LEU A 302 4.01 -14.31 -4.65
C LEU A 302 3.38 -15.37 -5.58
N LYS A 303 3.64 -15.28 -6.89
CA LYS A 303 3.20 -16.28 -7.87
C LYS A 303 3.77 -17.67 -7.57
N MET A 304 5.07 -17.77 -7.28
CA MET A 304 5.72 -19.02 -6.90
C MET A 304 5.19 -19.55 -5.55
N GLY A 305 4.73 -18.65 -4.67
CA GLY A 305 4.02 -18.97 -3.43
C GLY A 305 2.59 -19.49 -3.60
N GLY A 306 2.16 -19.79 -4.83
CA GLY A 306 0.85 -20.38 -5.13
C GLY A 306 -0.28 -19.38 -5.37
N TRP A 307 0.02 -18.07 -5.46
CA TRP A 307 -1.02 -17.08 -5.76
C TRP A 307 -1.42 -17.14 -7.24
N GLY A 308 -2.72 -17.29 -7.51
CA GLY A 308 -3.30 -17.47 -8.85
C GLY A 308 -3.33 -16.20 -9.71
N LEU A 309 -2.17 -15.59 -9.98
CA LEU A 309 -2.06 -14.32 -10.70
C LEU A 309 -2.45 -14.44 -12.18
N GLN A 310 -3.45 -13.66 -12.62
CA GLN A 310 -3.83 -13.54 -14.03
C GLN A 310 -3.01 -12.42 -14.68
N ARG A 311 -2.03 -12.80 -15.51
CA ARG A 311 -1.12 -11.85 -16.16
C ARG A 311 -1.79 -11.14 -17.33
N LEU A 312 -1.62 -9.82 -17.40
CA LEU A 312 -2.08 -8.92 -18.46
C LEU A 312 -0.85 -8.18 -19.01
N ASP A 313 -0.47 -8.46 -20.25
CA ASP A 313 0.69 -7.80 -20.88
C ASP A 313 0.25 -6.44 -21.47
N ALA A 314 0.81 -5.36 -20.94
CA ALA A 314 0.53 -4.00 -21.39
C ALA A 314 1.65 -3.44 -22.29
N SER A 315 2.68 -4.23 -22.64
CA SER A 315 3.89 -3.74 -23.30
C SER A 315 3.60 -3.01 -24.62
N ASP A 316 2.75 -3.56 -25.48
CA ASP A 316 2.47 -2.94 -26.79
C ASP A 316 1.73 -1.60 -26.63
N SER A 317 0.82 -1.51 -25.65
CA SER A 317 0.11 -0.27 -25.35
C SER A 317 1.08 0.81 -24.91
N PHE A 318 2.03 0.47 -24.04
CA PHE A 318 3.04 1.42 -23.56
C PHE A 318 4.08 1.78 -24.62
N ARG A 319 4.46 0.86 -25.51
CA ARG A 319 5.27 1.22 -26.70
C ARG A 319 4.55 2.24 -27.56
N ALA A 320 3.27 2.02 -27.84
CA ALA A 320 2.47 2.99 -28.59
C ALA A 320 2.35 4.35 -27.88
N VAL A 321 2.34 4.40 -26.55
CA VAL A 321 2.42 5.67 -25.79
C VAL A 321 3.77 6.36 -26.01
N LEU A 322 4.87 5.61 -25.91
CA LEU A 322 6.22 6.12 -26.12
C LEU A 322 6.43 6.66 -27.54
N ASP A 323 5.87 5.97 -28.54
CA ASP A 323 5.89 6.37 -29.95
C ASP A 323 4.95 7.56 -30.26
N GLY A 324 4.18 8.04 -29.28
CA GLY A 324 3.18 9.10 -29.48
C GLY A 324 1.96 8.67 -30.33
N SER A 325 1.76 7.36 -30.52
CA SER A 325 0.69 6.82 -31.35
C SER A 325 -0.67 6.88 -30.65
N LYS A 326 -1.68 7.46 -31.30
CA LYS A 326 -3.07 7.52 -30.77
C LYS A 326 -3.72 6.14 -30.60
N SER A 327 -3.19 5.09 -31.24
CA SER A 327 -3.71 3.73 -31.14
C SER A 327 -3.45 3.05 -29.79
N TRP A 328 -2.66 3.66 -28.90
CA TRP A 328 -2.33 3.09 -27.60
C TRP A 328 -3.59 2.72 -26.79
N SER A 329 -4.67 3.49 -26.95
CA SER A 329 -5.94 3.31 -26.23
C SER A 329 -6.71 2.07 -26.69
N ASP A 330 -6.77 1.83 -28.01
CA ASP A 330 -7.37 0.62 -28.59
C ASP A 330 -6.57 -0.63 -28.23
N ILE A 331 -5.24 -0.52 -28.19
CA ILE A 331 -4.35 -1.60 -27.77
C ILE A 331 -4.60 -1.93 -26.29
N TRP A 332 -4.69 -0.91 -25.42
CA TRP A 332 -5.03 -1.08 -24.00
C TRP A 332 -6.39 -1.76 -23.81
N GLU A 333 -7.42 -1.30 -24.52
CA GLU A 333 -8.77 -1.88 -24.45
C GLU A 333 -8.75 -3.36 -24.80
N ARG A 334 -8.05 -3.72 -25.89
CA ARG A 334 -8.00 -5.10 -26.40
C ARG A 334 -7.14 -6.03 -25.54
N GLN A 335 -5.97 -5.58 -25.09
CA GLN A 335 -4.97 -6.44 -24.44
C GLN A 335 -5.07 -6.46 -22.91
N VAL A 336 -5.57 -5.39 -22.30
CA VAL A 336 -5.59 -5.26 -20.83
C VAL A 336 -7.02 -5.21 -20.31
N LEU A 337 -7.83 -4.25 -20.76
CA LEU A 337 -9.14 -4.00 -20.14
C LEU A 337 -10.18 -5.08 -20.48
N SER A 338 -10.34 -5.44 -21.76
CA SER A 338 -11.30 -6.46 -22.19
C SER A 338 -11.02 -7.84 -21.54
N PRO A 339 -9.78 -8.34 -21.50
CA PRO A 339 -9.46 -9.56 -20.75
C PRO A 339 -9.74 -9.44 -19.25
N SER A 340 -9.38 -8.31 -18.63
CA SER A 340 -9.67 -8.04 -17.20
C SER A 340 -11.16 -8.12 -16.89
N VAL A 341 -12.00 -7.53 -17.73
CA VAL A 341 -13.45 -7.55 -17.56
C VAL A 341 -14.01 -8.97 -17.66
N LYS A 342 -13.50 -9.79 -18.59
CA LYS A 342 -13.91 -11.20 -18.71
C LYS A 342 -13.53 -12.00 -17.46
N ILE A 343 -12.31 -11.80 -16.95
CA ILE A 343 -11.82 -12.46 -15.72
C ILE A 343 -12.68 -12.06 -14.53
N VAL A 344 -12.91 -10.75 -14.35
CA VAL A 344 -13.70 -10.23 -13.22
C VAL A 344 -15.15 -10.69 -13.28
N LYS A 345 -15.79 -10.67 -14.47
CA LYS A 345 -17.16 -11.20 -14.62
C LYS A 345 -17.27 -12.66 -14.17
N ARG A 346 -16.40 -13.52 -14.70
CA ARG A 346 -16.36 -14.94 -14.32
C ARG A 346 -16.18 -15.11 -12.81
N PHE A 347 -15.20 -14.41 -12.24
CA PHE A 347 -14.93 -14.46 -10.80
C PHE A 347 -16.12 -14.01 -9.96
N LEU A 348 -16.88 -13.00 -10.40
CA LEU A 348 -18.06 -12.52 -9.67
C LEU A 348 -19.26 -13.46 -9.80
N GLU A 349 -19.37 -14.18 -10.91
CA GLU A 349 -20.45 -15.14 -11.20
C GLU A 349 -20.26 -16.50 -10.51
N GLU A 350 -19.02 -16.93 -10.23
CA GLU A 350 -18.73 -18.20 -9.54
C GLU A 350 -19.30 -18.22 -8.10
N GLU A 351 -20.06 -19.25 -7.73
CA GLU A 351 -20.71 -19.35 -6.40
C GLU A 351 -19.75 -19.62 -5.23
#